data_AF-A0A4R8WJF9-F1
#
_entry.id   AF-A0A4R8WJF9-F1
#
_cell.length_a   1.000
_cell.length_b   1.000
_cell.length_c   1.000
_cell.angle_alpha   90.00
_cell.angle_beta   90.00
_cell.angle_gamma   90.00
#
_symmetry.space_group_name_H-M   'P 1'
#
loop_
_entity.id
_entity.type
_entity.pdbx_description
1 polymer ?
#
loop_
_entity_poly.entity_id
_entity_poly.type
_entity_poly.pdbx_seq_one_letter_code
_entity_poly.pdbx_strand_id
1 'polypeptide(L)'
;MTRTEYVRESVVRGTISAVRASDPRAERTRQAIFTAVRTLMTQRVASVSVSDIVRTASISRSSFYAHFSSLDDLATGFLREQFAEIGVTGFDLLSDDLTGAQAARVGYQRLISHIVEHYPLYSSVLDLPITRTAYDDEIEAYSRRLVESLVVLSGTPRVVHPESFATYVAGGALTLISAWMRGQLDVTDDEIVDQLVEFLPEWLVDAA
;
A
#
# COMPACT_ATOMS: atom_id res chain seq x y z
N MET A 1 -15.77 -3.43 -41.01
CA MET A 1 -15.76 -3.38 -39.53
C MET A 1 -15.94 -4.78 -38.98
N THR A 2 -14.87 -5.37 -38.48
CA THR A 2 -14.93 -6.68 -37.81
C THR A 2 -15.34 -6.51 -36.35
N ARG A 3 -15.94 -7.56 -35.76
CA ARG A 3 -16.40 -7.60 -34.34
C ARG A 3 -15.31 -7.16 -33.34
N THR A 4 -14.04 -7.37 -33.69
CA THR A 4 -12.85 -6.98 -32.91
C THR A 4 -12.58 -5.47 -32.93
N GLU A 5 -12.89 -4.75 -34.02
CA GLU A 5 -12.73 -3.30 -34.09
C GLU A 5 -13.78 -2.56 -33.26
N TYR A 6 -15.02 -3.07 -33.22
CA TYR A 6 -16.12 -2.49 -32.44
C TYR A 6 -15.88 -2.61 -30.92
N VAL A 7 -15.34 -3.74 -30.46
CA VAL A 7 -14.99 -3.96 -29.04
C VAL A 7 -13.85 -3.03 -28.61
N ARG A 8 -12.83 -2.83 -29.46
CA ARG A 8 -11.72 -1.91 -29.17
C ARG A 8 -12.20 -0.46 -29.07
N GLU A 9 -13.06 -0.01 -29.97
CA GLU A 9 -13.58 1.36 -29.94
C GLU A 9 -14.56 1.59 -28.76
N SER A 10 -15.37 0.58 -28.42
CA SER A 10 -16.28 0.61 -27.26
C SER A 10 -15.53 0.64 -25.92
N VAL A 11 -14.43 -0.10 -25.79
CA VAL A 11 -13.58 -0.08 -24.59
C VAL A 11 -12.88 1.27 -24.49
N VAL A 12 -12.28 1.77 -25.58
CA VAL A 12 -11.60 3.08 -25.57
C VAL A 12 -12.57 4.23 -25.24
N ARG A 13 -13.80 4.21 -25.76
CA ARG A 13 -14.83 5.23 -25.44
C ARG A 13 -15.36 5.09 -24.01
N GLY A 14 -15.39 3.87 -23.47
CA GLY A 14 -15.71 3.58 -22.05
C GLY A 14 -14.61 4.04 -21.09
N THR A 15 -13.34 3.79 -21.41
CA THR A 15 -12.17 4.18 -20.61
C THR A 15 -11.97 5.70 -20.64
N ILE A 16 -12.17 6.36 -21.79
CA ILE A 16 -12.10 7.84 -21.88
C ILE A 16 -13.25 8.51 -21.12
N SER A 17 -14.39 7.83 -20.93
CA SER A 17 -15.50 8.34 -20.10
C SER A 17 -15.33 8.05 -18.61
N ALA A 18 -14.56 7.03 -18.21
CA ALA A 18 -14.24 6.72 -16.81
C ALA A 18 -13.08 7.58 -16.26
N VAL A 19 -12.20 8.06 -17.15
CA VAL A 19 -11.19 9.11 -16.85
C VAL A 19 -11.83 10.52 -16.85
N ARG A 20 -13.16 10.63 -16.84
CA ARG A 20 -13.84 11.90 -16.53
C ARG A 20 -13.58 12.27 -15.08
N ALA A 21 -12.54 13.08 -14.89
CA ALA A 21 -12.31 14.05 -13.83
C ALA A 21 -13.12 13.78 -12.55
N SER A 22 -12.44 13.20 -11.55
CA SER A 22 -12.86 13.34 -10.14
C SER A 22 -13.30 14.78 -9.92
N ASP A 23 -14.55 15.00 -9.49
CA ASP A 23 -15.04 16.35 -9.20
C ASP A 23 -14.03 17.00 -8.24
N PRO A 24 -13.40 18.13 -8.62
CA PRO A 24 -12.43 18.79 -7.75
C PRO A 24 -12.97 19.09 -6.35
N ARG A 25 -14.30 19.23 -6.20
CA ARG A 25 -14.96 19.38 -4.90
C ARG A 25 -15.04 18.06 -4.12
N ALA A 26 -15.30 16.96 -4.80
CA ALA A 26 -15.30 15.64 -4.20
C ALA A 26 -13.90 15.28 -3.68
N GLU A 27 -12.86 15.52 -4.48
CA GLU A 27 -11.48 15.28 -4.07
C GLU A 27 -11.06 16.18 -2.91
N ARG A 28 -11.38 17.48 -2.97
CA ARG A 28 -11.12 18.39 -1.84
C ARG A 28 -11.78 17.94 -0.55
N THR A 29 -13.02 17.44 -0.63
CA THR A 29 -13.75 16.95 0.55
C THR A 29 -13.10 15.69 1.10
N ARG A 30 -12.72 14.74 0.23
CA ARG A 30 -11.98 13.54 0.61
C ARG A 30 -10.65 13.89 1.30
N GLN A 31 -9.87 14.81 0.73
CA GLN A 31 -8.61 15.26 1.32
C GLN A 31 -8.80 16.01 2.66
N ALA A 32 -9.87 16.79 2.79
CA ALA A 32 -10.21 17.42 4.07
C ALA A 32 -10.54 16.37 5.16
N ILE A 33 -11.27 15.32 4.79
CA ILE A 33 -11.58 14.20 5.68
C ILE A 33 -10.29 13.49 6.12
N PHE A 34 -9.38 13.16 5.20
CA PHE A 34 -8.11 12.52 5.55
C PHE A 34 -7.18 13.38 6.38
N THR A 35 -7.14 14.69 6.10
CA THR A 35 -6.38 15.64 6.92
C THR A 35 -6.96 15.73 8.34
N ALA A 36 -8.29 15.68 8.48
CA ALA A 36 -8.94 15.61 9.78
C ALA A 36 -8.62 14.31 10.53
N VAL A 37 -8.61 13.16 9.85
CA VAL A 37 -8.14 11.89 10.41
C VAL A 37 -6.70 12.07 10.91
N ARG A 38 -5.74 12.45 10.06
CA ARG A 38 -4.33 12.67 10.46
C ARG A 38 -4.21 13.57 11.70
N THR A 39 -4.98 14.66 11.76
CA THR A 39 -4.99 15.59 12.90
C THR A 39 -5.51 14.96 14.19
N LEU A 40 -6.60 14.20 14.12
CA LEU A 40 -7.15 13.52 15.30
C LEU A 40 -6.20 12.44 15.82
N MET A 41 -5.40 11.86 14.93
CA MET A 41 -4.47 10.79 15.26
C MET A 41 -3.19 11.31 15.92
N THR A 42 -2.65 12.45 15.47
CA THR A 42 -1.54 13.11 16.17
C THR A 42 -1.91 13.56 17.59
N GLN A 43 -3.20 13.83 17.82
CA GLN A 43 -3.74 14.17 19.14
C GLN A 43 -3.94 12.95 20.07
N ARG A 44 -3.63 11.73 19.63
CA ARG A 44 -3.77 10.46 20.38
C ARG A 44 -5.17 10.25 20.97
N VAL A 45 -6.21 10.61 20.21
CA VAL A 45 -7.60 10.36 20.63
C VAL A 45 -7.84 8.84 20.64
N ALA A 46 -8.28 8.30 21.78
CA ALA A 46 -8.45 6.86 21.97
C ALA A 46 -9.47 6.21 21.01
N SER A 47 -10.42 7.00 20.50
CA SER A 47 -11.39 6.55 19.49
C SER A 47 -11.81 7.72 18.61
N VAL A 48 -11.74 7.55 17.29
CA VAL A 48 -12.18 8.55 16.33
C VAL A 48 -13.62 8.28 15.92
N SER A 49 -14.54 9.22 16.12
CA SER A 49 -15.92 9.12 15.65
C SER A 49 -16.18 9.94 14.38
N VAL A 50 -17.24 9.59 13.63
CA VAL A 50 -17.72 10.42 12.50
C VAL A 50 -17.97 11.86 12.95
N SER A 51 -18.48 12.08 14.16
CA SER A 51 -18.72 13.43 14.71
C SER A 51 -17.42 14.22 14.88
N ASP A 52 -16.34 13.57 15.30
CA ASP A 52 -15.04 14.23 15.47
C ASP A 52 -14.43 14.58 14.12
N ILE A 53 -14.55 13.67 13.14
CA ILE A 53 -14.07 13.88 11.78
C ILE A 53 -14.80 15.04 11.12
N VAL A 54 -16.14 15.04 11.11
CA VAL A 54 -16.90 16.11 10.41
C VAL A 54 -16.69 17.48 11.04
N ARG A 55 -16.51 17.51 12.37
CA ARG A 55 -16.17 18.74 13.12
C ARG A 55 -14.78 19.24 12.73
N THR A 56 -13.80 18.36 12.68
CA THR A 56 -12.41 18.71 12.37
C THR A 56 -12.23 19.09 10.89
N ALA A 57 -12.89 18.38 9.98
CA ALA A 57 -12.89 18.65 8.55
C ALA A 57 -13.78 19.84 8.14
N SER A 58 -14.58 20.38 9.07
CA SER A 58 -15.55 21.44 8.80
C SER A 58 -16.54 21.10 7.67
N ILE A 59 -17.10 19.88 7.68
CA ILE A 59 -18.08 19.40 6.70
C ILE A 59 -19.37 18.94 7.37
N SER A 60 -20.42 18.71 6.58
CA SER A 60 -21.65 18.10 7.07
C SER A 60 -21.53 16.57 7.16
N ARG A 61 -22.36 15.92 8.01
CA ARG A 61 -22.48 14.45 8.03
C ARG A 61 -22.95 13.88 6.69
N SER A 62 -23.84 14.55 5.97
CA SER A 62 -24.27 14.09 4.64
C SER A 62 -23.13 14.15 3.63
N SER A 63 -22.24 15.14 3.74
CA SER A 63 -21.02 15.21 2.92
C SER A 63 -20.08 14.05 3.23
N PHE A 64 -19.91 13.69 4.51
CA PHE A 64 -19.13 12.50 4.89
C PHE A 64 -19.68 11.22 4.23
N TYR A 65 -20.98 10.96 4.40
CA TYR A 65 -21.62 9.74 3.87
C TYR A 65 -21.75 9.72 2.34
N ALA A 66 -21.54 10.85 1.66
CA ALA A 66 -21.41 10.88 0.20
C ALA A 66 -20.06 10.30 -0.28
N HIS A 67 -19.05 10.23 0.59
CA HIS A 67 -17.71 9.72 0.26
C HIS A 67 -17.40 8.38 0.92
N PHE A 68 -17.87 8.17 2.15
CA PHE A 68 -17.56 6.97 2.93
C PHE A 68 -18.83 6.43 3.58
N SER A 69 -19.10 5.15 3.36
CA SER A 69 -20.28 4.47 3.89
C SER A 69 -20.17 4.18 5.39
N SER A 70 -18.96 4.09 5.93
CA SER A 70 -18.67 3.81 7.34
C SER A 70 -17.28 4.33 7.76
N LEU A 71 -16.94 4.19 9.05
CA LEU A 71 -15.57 4.40 9.52
C LEU A 71 -14.60 3.35 8.97
N ASP A 72 -15.05 2.11 8.76
CA ASP A 72 -14.24 1.03 8.19
C ASP A 72 -13.87 1.31 6.73
N ASP A 73 -14.82 1.83 5.96
CA ASP A 73 -14.64 2.26 4.57
C ASP A 73 -13.68 3.46 4.49
N LEU A 74 -13.86 4.44 5.38
CA LEU A 74 -12.91 5.53 5.56
C LEU A 74 -11.50 5.01 5.88
N ALA A 75 -11.38 4.13 6.86
CA ALA A 75 -10.10 3.58 7.30
C ALA A 75 -9.41 2.84 6.14
N THR A 76 -10.14 1.99 5.41
CA THR A 76 -9.64 1.30 4.22
C THR A 76 -9.16 2.28 3.15
N GLY A 77 -9.97 3.32 2.87
CA GLY A 77 -9.60 4.35 1.89
C GLY A 77 -8.40 5.19 2.32
N PHE A 78 -8.24 5.44 3.62
CA PHE A 78 -7.11 6.13 4.20
C PHE A 78 -5.84 5.28 4.17
N LEU A 79 -5.91 3.99 4.54
CA LEU A 79 -4.82 3.02 4.41
C LEU A 79 -4.25 3.00 2.99
N ARG A 80 -5.14 2.87 2.00
CA ARG A 80 -4.77 2.87 0.58
C ARG A 80 -4.02 4.13 0.17
N GLU A 81 -4.42 5.30 0.67
CA GLU A 81 -3.72 6.55 0.38
C GLU A 81 -2.32 6.56 1.00
N GLN A 82 -2.18 6.15 2.26
CA GLN A 82 -0.89 6.09 2.96
C GLN A 82 0.09 5.12 2.26
N PHE A 83 -0.39 3.95 1.84
CA PHE A 83 0.44 2.98 1.10
C PHE A 83 0.74 3.42 -0.34
N ALA A 84 -0.12 4.23 -0.96
CA ALA A 84 0.16 4.81 -2.27
C ALA A 84 1.35 5.80 -2.20
N GLU A 85 1.48 6.57 -1.13
CA GLU A 85 2.60 7.50 -0.93
C GLU A 85 3.96 6.79 -0.96
N ILE A 86 4.07 5.64 -0.28
CA ILE A 86 5.31 4.84 -0.31
C ILE A 86 5.45 4.01 -1.60
N GLY A 87 4.33 3.59 -2.21
CA GLY A 87 4.32 2.75 -3.41
C GLY A 87 4.75 3.48 -4.68
N VAL A 88 4.49 4.79 -4.80
CA VAL A 88 4.93 5.62 -5.94
C VAL A 88 6.46 5.70 -6.02
N THR A 89 7.13 5.67 -4.86
CA THR A 89 8.60 5.77 -4.78
C THR A 89 9.34 4.46 -5.11
N GLY A 90 8.63 3.33 -5.27
CA GLY A 90 9.23 2.05 -5.62
C GLY A 90 9.91 2.04 -7.00
N PHE A 91 9.48 2.93 -7.90
CA PHE A 91 10.15 3.17 -9.19
C PHE A 91 11.45 3.96 -9.04
N ASP A 92 11.63 4.75 -7.98
CA ASP A 92 12.87 5.50 -7.73
C ASP A 92 14.01 4.59 -7.24
N LEU A 93 13.71 3.33 -6.89
CA LEU A 93 14.71 2.31 -6.56
C LEU A 93 15.44 1.78 -7.80
N LEU A 94 14.92 2.08 -9.00
CA LEU A 94 15.53 1.75 -10.29
C LEU A 94 16.72 2.66 -10.63
N SER A 95 17.32 3.35 -9.65
CA SER A 95 18.56 4.09 -9.90
C SER A 95 19.64 3.12 -10.33
N ASP A 96 20.28 3.38 -11.48
CA ASP A 96 21.27 2.51 -12.14
C ASP A 96 22.47 2.10 -11.25
N ASP A 97 22.65 2.73 -10.09
CA ASP A 97 23.78 2.54 -9.18
C ASP A 97 23.57 1.50 -8.06
N LEU A 98 22.35 0.94 -7.90
CA LEU A 98 22.05 -0.01 -6.82
C LEU A 98 22.06 -1.46 -7.28
N THR A 99 22.69 -2.35 -6.49
CA THR A 99 22.52 -3.80 -6.65
C THR A 99 21.10 -4.23 -6.28
N GLY A 100 20.65 -5.40 -6.76
CA GLY A 100 19.36 -5.97 -6.36
C GLY A 100 19.17 -6.07 -4.85
N ALA A 101 20.22 -6.46 -4.12
CA ALA A 101 20.23 -6.50 -2.65
C ALA A 101 19.99 -5.12 -2.01
N GLN A 102 20.64 -4.07 -2.53
CA GLN A 102 20.50 -2.72 -2.02
C GLN A 102 19.10 -2.17 -2.32
N ALA A 103 18.59 -2.37 -3.54
CA ALA A 103 17.25 -1.97 -3.92
C ALA A 103 16.19 -2.69 -3.06
N ALA A 104 16.35 -4.00 -2.82
CA ALA A 104 15.47 -4.78 -1.94
C ALA A 104 15.50 -4.24 -0.50
N ARG A 105 16.70 -3.99 0.06
CA ARG A 105 16.86 -3.43 1.40
C ARG A 105 16.16 -2.08 1.52
N VAL A 106 16.38 -1.15 0.59
CA VAL A 106 15.75 0.17 0.65
C VAL A 106 14.22 0.04 0.53
N GLY A 107 13.72 -0.85 -0.34
CA GLY A 107 12.29 -1.10 -0.47
C GLY A 107 11.66 -1.62 0.83
N TYR A 108 12.25 -2.64 1.45
CA TYR A 108 11.76 -3.16 2.72
C TYR A 108 11.93 -2.18 3.88
N GLN A 109 13.04 -1.41 3.93
CA GLN A 109 13.21 -0.34 4.93
C GLN A 109 12.11 0.70 4.84
N ARG A 110 11.72 1.13 3.63
CA ARG A 110 10.61 2.06 3.43
C ARG A 110 9.29 1.48 3.94
N LEU A 111 9.00 0.21 3.63
CA LEU A 111 7.80 -0.47 4.12
C LEU A 111 7.78 -0.56 5.65
N ILE A 112 8.85 -1.07 6.27
CA ILE A 112 8.93 -1.25 7.72
C ILE A 112 8.87 0.11 8.44
N SER A 113 9.60 1.11 7.95
CA SER A 113 9.57 2.46 8.51
C SER A 113 8.15 3.05 8.47
N HIS A 114 7.44 2.87 7.35
CA HIS A 114 6.04 3.29 7.22
C HIS A 114 5.14 2.59 8.23
N ILE A 115 5.31 1.26 8.40
CA ILE A 115 4.55 0.46 9.36
C ILE A 115 4.79 0.96 10.79
N VAL A 116 6.05 1.21 11.16
CA VAL A 116 6.45 1.65 12.51
C VAL A 116 5.92 3.06 12.80
N GLU A 117 6.13 3.99 11.88
CA GLU A 117 5.68 5.38 12.02
C GLU A 117 4.17 5.46 12.21
N HIS A 118 3.43 4.58 11.54
CA HIS A 118 1.96 4.54 11.57
C HIS A 118 1.41 3.42 12.48
N TYR A 119 2.25 2.72 13.26
CA TYR A 119 1.79 1.63 14.13
C TYR A 119 0.75 2.06 15.19
N PRO A 120 0.83 3.26 15.81
CA PRO A 120 -0.23 3.75 16.70
C PRO A 120 -1.58 3.92 15.99
N LEU A 121 -1.56 4.19 14.68
CA LEU A 121 -2.74 4.32 13.81
C LEU A 121 -3.35 2.96 13.52
N TYR A 122 -2.51 1.96 13.24
CA TYR A 122 -2.95 0.61 12.97
C TYR A 122 -3.44 -0.10 14.23
N SER A 123 -2.73 -0.01 15.36
CA SER A 123 -3.14 -0.68 16.61
C SER A 123 -4.50 -0.28 17.15
N SER A 124 -4.99 0.94 16.86
CA SER A 124 -6.31 1.42 17.31
C SER A 124 -7.45 1.07 16.34
N VAL A 125 -7.14 0.76 15.07
CA VAL A 125 -8.13 0.54 13.99
C VAL A 125 -8.15 -0.93 13.51
N LEU A 126 -7.06 -1.67 13.70
CA LEU A 126 -6.91 -3.09 13.35
C LEU A 126 -7.73 -4.06 14.23
N ASP A 127 -8.40 -3.56 15.27
CA ASP A 127 -9.41 -4.33 16.01
C ASP A 127 -10.67 -4.61 15.16
N LEU A 128 -10.79 -3.97 13.99
CA LEU A 128 -11.87 -4.18 13.03
C LEU A 128 -11.42 -5.13 11.91
N PRO A 129 -12.12 -6.27 11.69
CA PRO A 129 -11.70 -7.29 10.72
C PRO A 129 -11.47 -6.78 9.29
N ILE A 130 -12.30 -5.84 8.82
CA ILE A 130 -12.24 -5.30 7.46
C ILE A 130 -10.95 -4.49 7.25
N THR A 131 -10.60 -3.63 8.20
CA THR A 131 -9.41 -2.79 8.12
C THR A 131 -8.14 -3.64 8.18
N ARG A 132 -8.16 -4.74 8.94
CA ARG A 132 -7.05 -5.69 8.97
C ARG A 132 -6.83 -6.38 7.63
N THR A 133 -7.88 -6.86 6.98
CA THR A 133 -7.76 -7.44 5.63
C THR A 133 -7.21 -6.43 4.65
N ALA A 134 -7.72 -5.19 4.66
CA ALA A 134 -7.20 -4.14 3.78
C ALA A 134 -5.72 -3.82 4.05
N TYR A 135 -5.29 -3.85 5.31
CA TYR A 135 -3.90 -3.64 5.67
C TYR A 135 -2.98 -4.76 5.18
N ASP A 136 -3.38 -6.02 5.39
CA ASP A 136 -2.66 -7.19 4.91
C ASP A 136 -2.56 -7.18 3.35
N ASP A 137 -3.66 -6.83 2.67
CA ASP A 137 -3.70 -6.67 1.20
C ASP A 137 -2.72 -5.61 0.70
N GLU A 138 -2.59 -4.47 1.39
CA GLU A 138 -1.66 -3.40 1.00
C GLU A 138 -0.19 -3.78 1.22
N ILE A 139 0.13 -4.48 2.32
CA ILE A 139 1.49 -5.03 2.56
C ILE A 139 1.86 -6.03 1.47
N GLU A 140 0.95 -6.95 1.13
CA GLU A 140 1.16 -7.93 0.07
C GLU A 140 1.36 -7.24 -1.27
N ALA A 141 0.47 -6.29 -1.62
CA ALA A 141 0.54 -5.56 -2.88
C ALA A 141 1.81 -4.70 -2.99
N TYR A 142 2.26 -4.08 -1.89
CA TYR A 142 3.55 -3.38 -1.85
C TYR A 142 4.71 -4.35 -2.09
N SER A 143 4.76 -5.45 -1.34
CA SER A 143 5.85 -6.43 -1.42
C SER A 143 5.92 -7.08 -2.81
N ARG A 144 4.78 -7.39 -3.41
CA ARG A 144 4.69 -7.92 -4.77
C ARG A 144 5.26 -6.94 -5.79
N ARG A 145 4.86 -5.66 -5.73
CA ARG A 145 5.38 -4.61 -6.64
C ARG A 145 6.89 -4.41 -6.49
N LEU A 146 7.40 -4.47 -5.26
CA LEU A 146 8.84 -4.40 -5.00
C LEU A 146 9.58 -5.57 -5.64
N VAL A 147 9.08 -6.79 -5.50
CA VAL A 147 9.72 -7.97 -6.09
C VAL A 147 9.61 -7.95 -7.61
N GLU A 148 8.48 -7.52 -8.17
CA GLU A 148 8.31 -7.35 -9.61
C GLU A 148 9.33 -6.35 -10.19
N SER A 149 9.59 -5.23 -9.51
CA SER A 149 10.58 -4.26 -9.99
C SER A 149 12.01 -4.82 -9.94
N LEU A 150 12.36 -5.54 -8.88
CA LEU A 150 13.65 -6.25 -8.77
C LEU A 150 13.80 -7.29 -9.87
N VAL A 151 12.76 -8.09 -10.13
CA VAL A 151 12.77 -9.09 -11.20
C VAL A 151 12.98 -8.45 -12.57
N VAL A 152 12.40 -7.28 -12.83
CA VAL A 152 12.60 -6.54 -14.09
C VAL A 152 14.04 -6.07 -14.24
N LEU A 153 14.69 -5.64 -13.15
CA LEU A 153 16.10 -5.24 -13.15
C LEU A 153 17.04 -6.44 -13.36
N SER A 154 16.84 -7.49 -12.57
CA SER A 154 17.75 -8.64 -12.47
C SER A 154 17.55 -9.67 -13.59
N GLY A 155 16.37 -9.70 -14.19
CA GLY A 155 15.89 -10.81 -15.00
C GLY A 155 15.52 -12.04 -14.17
N THR A 156 14.80 -12.99 -14.76
CA THR A 156 14.49 -14.28 -14.13
C THR A 156 15.23 -15.45 -14.77
N PRO A 157 15.57 -16.48 -13.99
CA PRO A 157 15.88 -17.79 -14.55
C PRO A 157 14.69 -18.28 -15.39
N ARG A 158 14.97 -18.87 -16.56
CA ARG A 158 13.93 -19.34 -17.52
C ARG A 158 12.88 -20.30 -16.94
N VAL A 159 13.16 -20.90 -15.79
CA VAL A 159 12.30 -21.90 -15.14
C VAL A 159 11.27 -21.24 -14.20
N VAL A 160 11.45 -19.96 -13.85
CA VAL A 160 10.63 -19.26 -12.87
C VAL A 160 9.65 -18.32 -13.57
N HIS A 161 8.34 -18.51 -13.33
CA HIS A 161 7.31 -17.57 -13.80
C HIS A 161 7.32 -16.31 -12.90
N PRO A 162 7.60 -15.11 -13.45
CA PRO A 162 7.82 -13.89 -12.66
C PRO A 162 6.68 -13.57 -11.68
N GLU A 163 5.44 -13.62 -12.14
CA GLU A 163 4.25 -13.30 -11.34
C GLU A 163 4.05 -14.27 -10.17
N SER A 164 4.30 -15.56 -10.41
CA SER A 164 4.15 -16.60 -9.38
C SER A 164 5.23 -16.48 -8.33
N PHE A 165 6.46 -16.14 -8.74
CA PHE A 165 7.57 -15.88 -7.83
C PHE A 165 7.32 -14.62 -6.99
N ALA A 166 6.92 -13.50 -7.60
CA ALA A 166 6.59 -12.29 -6.86
C ALA A 166 5.46 -12.51 -5.85
N THR A 167 4.43 -13.29 -6.22
CA THR A 167 3.34 -13.69 -5.32
C THR A 167 3.85 -14.53 -4.14
N TYR A 168 4.72 -15.51 -4.40
CA TYR A 168 5.32 -16.35 -3.36
C TYR A 168 6.14 -15.53 -2.36
N VAL A 169 7.02 -14.64 -2.86
CA VAL A 169 7.85 -13.78 -2.00
C VAL A 169 6.99 -12.78 -1.22
N ALA A 170 5.98 -12.17 -1.86
CA ALA A 170 5.07 -11.24 -1.19
C ALA A 170 4.28 -11.89 -0.05
N GLY A 171 3.78 -13.12 -0.26
CA GLY A 171 3.08 -13.87 0.79
C GLY A 171 4.01 -14.26 1.95
N GLY A 172 5.26 -14.62 1.66
CA GLY A 172 6.28 -14.84 2.68
C GLY A 172 6.59 -13.58 3.49
N ALA A 173 6.79 -12.45 2.80
CA ALA A 173 7.03 -11.15 3.43
C ALA A 173 5.85 -10.72 4.33
N LEU A 174 4.62 -10.79 3.84
CA LEU A 174 3.41 -10.52 4.63
C LEU A 174 3.37 -11.36 5.91
N THR A 175 3.70 -12.65 5.80
CA THR A 175 3.68 -13.58 6.94
C THR A 175 4.73 -13.22 7.99
N LEU A 176 5.96 -12.91 7.57
CA LEU A 176 7.04 -12.50 8.46
C LEU A 176 6.75 -11.15 9.15
N ILE A 177 6.32 -10.15 8.37
CA ILE A 177 5.94 -8.83 8.89
C ILE A 177 4.77 -8.97 9.89
N SER A 178 3.77 -9.78 9.55
CA SER A 178 2.66 -10.08 10.45
C SER A 178 3.09 -10.74 11.76
N ALA A 179 4.04 -11.68 11.72
CA ALA A 179 4.56 -12.36 12.90
C ALA A 179 5.35 -11.39 13.79
N TRP A 180 6.21 -10.57 13.17
CA TRP A 180 6.97 -9.51 13.84
C TRP A 180 6.06 -8.49 14.53
N MET A 181 5.05 -7.95 13.83
CA MET A 181 4.08 -7.02 14.42
C MET A 181 3.29 -7.61 15.59
N ARG A 182 3.10 -8.93 15.65
CA ARG A 182 2.41 -9.63 16.74
C ARG A 182 3.34 -9.98 17.91
N GLY A 183 4.62 -9.57 17.85
CA GLY A 183 5.64 -9.92 18.83
C GLY A 183 6.01 -11.41 18.83
N GLN A 184 5.73 -12.12 17.73
CA GLN A 184 6.09 -13.53 17.58
C GLN A 184 7.54 -13.72 17.12
N LEU A 185 8.15 -12.66 16.57
CA LEU A 185 9.57 -12.56 16.25
C LEU A 185 10.18 -11.47 17.13
N ASP A 186 11.19 -11.84 17.93
CA ASP A 186 11.92 -10.93 18.82
C ASP A 186 13.12 -10.33 18.06
N VAL A 187 12.81 -9.41 17.15
CA VAL A 187 13.77 -8.73 16.28
C VAL A 187 13.41 -7.26 16.13
N THR A 188 14.43 -6.43 15.93
CA THR A 188 14.31 -5.00 15.65
C THR A 188 13.82 -4.73 14.22
N ASP A 189 13.40 -3.48 13.98
CA ASP A 189 12.97 -2.98 12.67
C ASP A 189 14.04 -3.22 11.57
N ASP A 190 15.32 -3.07 11.90
CA ASP A 190 16.42 -3.32 10.98
C ASP A 190 16.67 -4.82 10.77
N GLU A 191 16.58 -5.64 11.82
CA GLU A 191 16.77 -7.08 11.72
C GLU A 191 15.66 -7.76 10.90
N ILE A 192 14.41 -7.30 10.97
CA ILE A 192 13.33 -7.84 10.12
C ILE A 192 13.54 -7.48 8.65
N VAL A 193 14.07 -6.29 8.35
CA VAL A 193 14.48 -5.92 6.98
C VAL A 193 15.58 -6.87 6.50
N ASP A 194 16.59 -7.11 7.32
CA ASP A 194 17.73 -7.96 6.96
C ASP A 194 17.25 -9.38 6.63
N GLN A 195 16.37 -9.95 7.46
CA GLN A 195 15.77 -11.27 7.19
C GLN A 195 14.96 -11.29 5.89
N LEU A 196 14.15 -10.26 5.62
CA LEU A 196 13.36 -10.18 4.39
C LEU A 196 14.25 -10.18 3.14
N VAL A 197 15.41 -9.52 3.20
CA VAL A 197 16.40 -9.50 2.11
C VAL A 197 17.14 -10.84 2.01
N GLU A 198 17.53 -11.45 3.13
CA GLU A 198 18.24 -12.75 3.18
C GLU A 198 17.41 -13.90 2.58
N PHE A 199 16.09 -13.84 2.64
CA PHE A 199 15.21 -14.84 2.03
C PHE A 199 15.04 -14.67 0.51
N LEU A 200 15.55 -13.59 -0.07
CA LEU A 200 15.57 -13.43 -1.52
C LEU A 200 16.67 -14.29 -2.15
N PRO A 201 16.43 -14.90 -3.31
CA PRO A 201 17.42 -15.76 -3.95
C PRO A 201 18.58 -14.94 -4.54
N GLU A 202 19.78 -15.53 -4.55
CA GLU A 202 21.03 -14.91 -5.07
C GLU A 202 20.85 -14.26 -6.45
N TRP A 203 20.16 -14.92 -7.39
CA TRP A 203 19.95 -14.38 -8.74
C TRP A 203 19.14 -13.07 -8.78
N LEU A 204 18.37 -12.77 -7.73
CA LEU A 204 17.60 -11.53 -7.59
C LEU A 204 18.42 -10.44 -6.88
N VAL A 205 19.30 -10.83 -5.94
CA VAL A 205 20.06 -9.89 -5.12
C VAL A 205 21.44 -9.54 -5.70
N ASP A 206 22.05 -10.47 -6.45
CA ASP A 206 23.39 -10.35 -7.04
C ASP A 206 23.38 -9.97 -8.53
N ALA A 207 22.21 -9.79 -9.13
CA ALA A 207 22.13 -9.31 -10.51
C ALA A 207 22.61 -7.85 -10.56
N ALA A 208 23.80 -7.68 -11.14
CA ALA A 208 24.43 -6.42 -11.52
C ALA A 208 24.70 -6.44 -13.02
#